data_AF-A0A3D1TY71-F1
#
_entry.id   AF-A0A3D1TY71-F1
#
_cell.length_a   1.000
_cell.length_b   1.000
_cell.length_c   1.000
_cell.angle_alpha   90.00
_cell.angle_beta   90.00
_cell.angle_gamma   90.00
#
_symmetry.space_group_name_H-M   'P 1'
#
loop_
_entity.id
_entity.type
_entity.pdbx_description
1 polymer ?
#
loop_
_entity_poly.entity_id
_entity_poly.type
_entity_poly.pdbx_seq_one_letter_code
_entity_poly.pdbx_strand_id
1 'polypeptide(L)'
;MTKGIRHFLIVFDHAVGELRELQEFGEDSEQAVHAYAEKERELQGEKTVEIVLIGSDSLETVKLTHANYFEEAAAGSKYLAGLR
;
A
#
# COMPACT_ATOMS: atom_id res chain seq x y z
N MET A 1 -10.34 -24.22 10.84
CA MET A 1 -10.21 -22.77 11.06
C MET A 1 -9.44 -22.20 9.88
N THR A 2 -10.13 -21.86 8.80
CA THR A 2 -9.50 -21.21 7.64
C THR A 2 -9.15 -19.80 8.07
N LYS A 3 -7.87 -19.57 8.38
CA LYS A 3 -7.37 -18.25 8.77
C LYS A 3 -7.57 -17.35 7.55
N GLY A 4 -8.56 -16.45 7.63
CA GLY A 4 -8.95 -15.61 6.50
C GLY A 4 -7.79 -14.73 6.08
N ILE A 5 -7.45 -14.78 4.80
CA ILE A 5 -6.44 -13.90 4.21
C ILE A 5 -6.99 -12.48 4.29
N ARG A 6 -6.26 -11.61 4.98
CA ARG A 6 -6.57 -10.20 5.05
C ARG A 6 -6.02 -9.45 3.86
N HIS A 7 -6.76 -8.49 3.35
CA HIS A 7 -6.38 -7.71 2.19
C HIS A 7 -5.94 -6.32 2.63
N PHE A 8 -4.82 -5.88 2.09
CA PHE A 8 -4.21 -4.59 2.35
C PHE A 8 -3.92 -3.92 1.02
N LEU A 9 -4.44 -2.72 0.84
CA LEU A 9 -4.20 -1.89 -0.33
C LEU A 9 -3.17 -0.83 0.05
N ILE A 10 -2.09 -0.79 -0.72
CA ILE A 10 -1.01 0.15 -0.56
C ILE A 10 -0.99 1.02 -1.81
N VAL A 11 -1.04 2.33 -1.62
CA VAL A 11 -0.80 3.33 -2.66
C VAL A 11 0.56 3.95 -2.38
N PHE A 12 1.53 3.65 -3.23
CA PHE A 12 2.88 4.17 -3.15
C PHE A 12 3.11 5.19 -4.26
N ASP A 13 3.70 6.33 -3.92
CA ASP A 13 4.02 7.36 -4.89
C ASP A 13 5.53 7.39 -5.14
N HIS A 14 5.95 6.90 -6.30
CA HIS A 14 7.34 6.89 -6.76
C HIS A 14 7.84 8.29 -7.16
N ALA A 15 6.97 9.30 -7.36
CA ALA A 15 7.44 10.66 -7.66
C ALA A 15 8.11 11.28 -6.44
N VAL A 16 7.53 11.03 -5.26
CA VAL A 16 7.98 11.56 -3.97
C VAL A 16 8.67 10.50 -3.10
N GLY A 17 8.53 9.22 -3.44
CA GLY A 17 9.15 8.09 -2.73
C GLY A 17 8.48 7.83 -1.38
N GLU A 18 7.16 7.98 -1.29
CA GLU A 18 6.41 7.86 -0.03
C GLU A 18 5.13 7.04 -0.18
N LEU A 19 4.74 6.38 0.90
CA LEU A 19 3.44 5.72 1.00
C LEU A 19 2.36 6.78 1.17
N ARG A 20 1.56 6.95 0.13
CA ARG A 20 0.48 7.93 0.06
C ARG A 20 -0.76 7.45 0.82
N GLU A 21 -1.06 6.16 0.73
CA GLU A 21 -2.23 5.58 1.39
C GLU A 21 -2.02 4.11 1.75
N LEU A 22 -2.55 3.70 2.90
CA LEU A 22 -2.61 2.31 3.34
C LEU A 22 -4.03 2.05 3.86
N GLN A 23 -4.75 1.14 3.21
CA GLN A 23 -6.09 0.75 3.61
C GLN A 23 -6.16 -0.75 3.88
N GLU A 24 -6.72 -1.14 5.02
CA GLU A 24 -6.96 -2.53 5.38
C GLU A 24 -8.43 -2.90 5.18
N PHE A 25 -8.67 -4.02 4.51
CA PHE A 25 -10.02 -4.54 4.24
C PHE A 25 -10.32 -5.82 5.02
N GLY A 26 -9.35 -6.33 5.79
CA GLY A 26 -9.53 -7.59 6.51
C GLY A 26 -9.90 -8.73 5.55
N GLU A 27 -10.85 -9.57 5.95
CA GLU A 27 -11.25 -10.76 5.19
C GLU A 27 -12.11 -10.44 3.94
N ASP A 28 -12.49 -9.17 3.75
CA ASP A 28 -13.32 -8.70 2.65
C ASP A 28 -12.50 -8.47 1.37
N SER A 29 -12.21 -9.56 0.65
CA SER A 29 -11.52 -9.54 -0.64
C SER A 29 -12.25 -8.70 -1.70
N GLU A 30 -13.58 -8.76 -1.70
CA GLU A 30 -14.41 -8.03 -2.68
C GLU A 30 -14.27 -6.52 -2.53
N GLN A 31 -14.29 -6.00 -1.29
CA GLN A 31 -14.05 -4.58 -1.03
C GLN A 31 -12.64 -4.16 -1.45
N ALA A 32 -11.64 -5.02 -1.18
CA ALA A 32 -10.25 -4.69 -1.49
C ALA A 32 -10.01 -4.57 -3.00
N VAL A 33 -10.60 -5.47 -3.79
CA VAL A 33 -10.55 -5.42 -5.26
C VAL A 33 -11.34 -4.22 -5.79
N HIS A 34 -12.50 -3.91 -5.19
CA HIS A 34 -13.28 -2.74 -5.60
C HIS A 34 -12.49 -1.45 -5.40
N ALA A 35 -11.93 -1.25 -4.21
CA ALA A 35 -11.12 -0.08 -3.90
C ALA A 35 -9.85 0.00 -4.75
N TYR A 36 -9.22 -1.15 -5.04
CA TYR A 36 -8.11 -1.22 -5.99
C TYR A 36 -8.53 -0.70 -7.37
N ALA A 37 -9.63 -1.20 -7.91
CA ALA A 37 -10.13 -0.80 -9.21
C ALA A 37 -10.55 0.68 -9.26
N GLU A 38 -11.13 1.20 -8.18
CA GLU A 38 -11.45 2.62 -8.06
C GLU A 38 -10.19 3.48 -8.07
N LYS A 39 -9.22 3.16 -7.20
CA LYS A 39 -7.95 3.88 -7.13
C LYS A 39 -7.15 3.79 -8.42
N GLU A 40 -7.12 2.63 -9.07
CA GLU A 40 -6.43 2.47 -10.36
C GLU A 40 -7.04 3.37 -11.43
N ARG A 41 -8.37 3.54 -11.44
CA ARG A 41 -9.06 4.46 -12.36
C ARG A 41 -8.84 5.92 -12.01
N GLU A 42 -8.83 6.27 -10.72
CA GLU A 42 -8.55 7.64 -10.27
C GLU A 42 -7.10 8.05 -10.57
N LEU A 43 -6.17 7.15 -10.34
CA LEU A 43 -4.72 7.35 -10.44
C LEU A 43 -4.16 6.90 -11.79
N GLN A 44 -5.01 6.46 -12.74
CA GLN A 44 -4.60 5.99 -14.07
C GLN A 44 -3.77 7.04 -14.83
N GLY A 45 -3.94 8.32 -14.50
CA GLY A 45 -3.16 9.43 -15.05
C GLY A 45 -1.81 9.66 -14.38
N GLU A 46 -1.61 9.16 -13.16
CA GLU A 46 -0.40 9.34 -12.36
C GLU A 46 0.53 8.12 -12.55
N LYS A 47 1.38 8.15 -13.58
CA LYS A 47 2.34 7.05 -13.87
C LYS A 47 3.39 6.81 -12.77
N THR A 48 3.50 7.75 -11.84
CA THR A 48 4.39 7.67 -10.69
C THR A 48 3.72 7.01 -9.50
N VAL A 49 2.40 6.81 -9.53
CA VAL A 49 1.68 6.15 -8.44
C VAL A 49 1.55 4.68 -8.75
N GLU A 50 1.92 3.84 -7.80
CA GLU A 50 1.83 2.40 -7.85
C GLU A 50 0.85 1.92 -6.78
N ILE A 51 -0.13 1.12 -7.21
CA ILE A 51 -1.14 0.57 -6.32
C ILE A 51 -0.86 -0.92 -6.21
N VAL A 52 -0.70 -1.40 -4.98
CA VAL A 52 -0.37 -2.80 -4.69
C VAL A 52 -1.41 -3.36 -3.74
N LEU A 53 -2.03 -4.48 -4.13
CA LEU A 53 -2.94 -5.24 -3.27
C LEU A 53 -2.19 -6.45 -2.69
N ILE A 54 -2.10 -6.50 -1.37
CA ILE A 54 -1.41 -7.57 -0.64
C ILE A 54 -2.43 -8.37 0.16
N GLY A 55 -2.52 -9.67 -0.14
CA GLY A 55 -3.25 -10.64 0.67
C GLY A 55 -2.31 -11.32 1.67
N SER A 56 -2.54 -11.14 2.97
CA SER A 56 -1.75 -11.81 4.00
C SER A 56 -2.57 -12.12 5.25
N ASP A 57 -2.08 -13.06 6.04
CA ASP A 57 -2.75 -13.56 7.22
C ASP A 57 -2.84 -12.52 8.36
N SER A 58 -1.91 -11.55 8.42
CA SER A 58 -1.88 -10.46 9.42
C SER A 58 -1.05 -9.27 8.94
N LEU A 59 -1.38 -8.06 9.39
CA LEU A 59 -0.63 -6.83 9.06
C LEU A 59 0.85 -6.94 9.45
N GLU A 60 1.16 -7.61 10.56
CA GLU A 60 2.55 -7.86 10.98
C GLU A 60 3.31 -8.70 9.93
N THR A 61 2.69 -9.73 9.37
CA THR A 61 3.27 -10.55 8.30
C THR A 61 3.49 -9.73 7.03
N VAL A 62 2.56 -8.81 6.70
CA VAL A 62 2.72 -7.87 5.57
C VAL A 62 3.92 -6.95 5.80
N LYS A 63 4.00 -6.34 6.98
CA LYS A 63 5.14 -5.48 7.36
C LYS A 63 6.47 -6.24 7.36
N LEU A 64 6.47 -7.54 7.65
CA LEU A 64 7.67 -8.37 7.64
C LEU A 64 8.10 -8.79 6.23
N THR A 65 7.16 -9.24 5.40
CA THR A 65 7.47 -9.74 4.03
C THR A 65 7.63 -8.61 3.01
N HIS A 66 6.95 -7.49 3.22
CA HIS A 66 6.96 -6.31 2.37
C HIS A 66 7.49 -5.08 3.13
N ALA A 67 8.40 -5.31 4.09
CA ALA A 67 9.04 -4.27 4.90
C ALA A 67 9.59 -3.13 4.05
N ASN A 68 10.10 -3.45 2.86
CA ASN A 68 10.66 -2.48 1.93
C ASN A 68 9.71 -1.32 1.62
N TYR A 69 8.42 -1.57 1.39
CA TYR A 69 7.45 -0.49 1.13
C TYR A 69 7.19 0.38 2.36
N PHE A 70 7.23 -0.21 3.56
CA PHE A 70 7.01 0.51 4.81
C PHE A 70 8.27 1.27 5.28
N GLU A 71 9.44 0.68 5.12
CA GLU A 71 10.73 1.29 5.44
C GLU A 71 11.11 2.34 4.41
N GLU A 72 10.91 2.13 3.12
CA GLU A 72 11.12 3.17 2.10
C GLU A 72 10.14 4.32 2.28
N ALA A 73 8.87 4.08 2.62
CA ALA A 73 7.97 5.17 2.97
C ALA A 73 8.40 5.94 4.23
N ALA A 74 8.88 5.23 5.26
CA ALA A 74 9.43 5.86 6.46
C ALA A 74 10.75 6.61 6.17
N ALA A 75 11.53 6.13 5.21
CA ALA A 75 12.79 6.74 4.80
C ALA A 75 12.56 7.94 3.86
N GLY A 76 11.59 7.88 2.94
CA GLY A 76 11.16 8.97 2.06
C GLY A 76 10.72 10.20 2.85
N SER A 77 10.00 10.00 3.95
CA SER A 77 9.67 11.05 4.92
C SER A 77 10.91 11.72 5.55
N LYS A 78 12.03 10.97 5.68
CA LYS A 78 13.32 11.51 6.15
C LYS A 78 14.09 12.25 5.06
N TYR A 79 13.95 11.87 3.79
CA TYR A 79 14.67 12.50 2.68
C TYR A 79 14.05 13.83 2.23
N LEU A 80 12.73 14.02 2.38
CA LEU A 80 12.07 15.30 2.07
C LEU A 80 12.18 16.35 3.18
N ALA A 81 12.49 15.95 4.43
CA ALA A 81 12.74 16.88 5.53
C ALA A 81 14.12 17.58 5.45
N GLY A 82 14.97 17.21 4.48
CA GLY A 82 16.36 17.64 4.39
C GLY A 82 16.72 18.67 3.32
N LEU A 83 15.80 19.04 2.41
CA LEU A 83 16.06 20.10 1.43
C LEU A 83 15.49 21.44 1.94
N ARG A 84 16.32 22.20 2.65
CA ARG A 84 16.12 23.64 2.87
C ARG A 84 17.34 24.41 2.41
#